data_AF-A0A6L8FY34-F1
#
_entry.id   AF-A0A6L8FY34-F1
#
_cell.length_a   1.000
_cell.length_b   1.000
_cell.length_c   1.000
_cell.angle_alpha   90.00
_cell.angle_beta   90.00
_cell.angle_gamma   90.00
#
_symmetry.space_group_name_H-M   'P 1'
#
loop_
_entity.id
_entity.type
_entity.pdbx_description
1 polymer ?
#
loop_
_entity_poly.entity_id
_entity_poly.type
_entity_poly.pdbx_seq_one_letter_code
_entity_poly.pdbx_strand_id
1 'polypeptide(L)'
;MISAIAIVLNAGIGIGMILSYLRHLKSMDELQRKIQLDALAIAMGVALVGSFSYSLMVTAEFITDVEVSDIILLMTFTFVVSVTVGHVRYR
;
A
#
# COMPACT_ATOMS: atom_id res chain seq x y z
N MET A 1 -5.30 18.92 -20.71
CA MET A 1 -6.36 17.89 -20.85
C MET A 1 -5.69 16.53 -20.87
N ILE A 2 -6.01 15.66 -19.91
CA ILE A 2 -5.52 14.28 -19.92
C ILE A 2 -6.37 13.52 -20.94
N SER A 3 -5.74 12.93 -21.95
CA SER A 3 -6.45 12.11 -22.96
C SER A 3 -6.90 10.80 -22.32
N ALA A 4 -8.07 10.27 -22.70
CA ALA A 4 -8.52 8.94 -22.29
C ALA A 4 -7.46 7.85 -22.56
N ILE A 5 -6.68 8.02 -23.64
CA ILE A 5 -5.54 7.16 -23.98
C ILE A 5 -4.48 7.16 -22.87
N ALA A 6 -4.18 8.33 -22.28
CA ALA A 6 -3.21 8.45 -21.20
C ALA A 6 -3.68 7.76 -19.92
N ILE A 7 -4.99 7.79 -19.62
CA ILE A 7 -5.58 7.07 -18.47
C ILE A 7 -5.46 5.55 -18.67
N VAL A 8 -5.80 5.05 -19.85
CA VAL A 8 -5.69 3.62 -20.18
C VAL A 8 -4.24 3.16 -20.14
N LEU A 9 -3.30 3.95 -20.68
CA LEU A 9 -1.87 3.66 -20.60
C LEU A 9 -1.38 3.62 -19.15
N ASN A 10 -1.78 4.59 -18.32
CA ASN A 10 -1.42 4.61 -16.90
C ASN A 10 -1.93 3.36 -16.17
N ALA A 11 -3.19 2.97 -16.39
CA ALA A 11 -3.75 1.75 -15.82
C ALA A 11 -2.98 0.49 -16.29
N GLY A 12 -2.63 0.42 -17.58
CA GLY A 12 -1.82 -0.67 -18.13
C GLY A 12 -0.43 -0.77 -17.50
N ILE A 13 0.25 0.37 -17.30
CA ILE A 13 1.54 0.43 -16.61
C ILE A 13 1.37 -0.02 -15.14
N GLY A 14 0.30 0.41 -14.47
CA GLY A 14 -0.02 -0.02 -13.11
C GLY A 14 -0.17 -1.55 -12.99
N ILE A 15 -0.89 -2.18 -13.92
CA ILE A 15 -1.01 -3.65 -13.98
C ILE A 15 0.38 -4.28 -14.21
N GLY A 16 1.18 -3.73 -15.12
CA GLY A 16 2.55 -4.17 -15.36
C GLY A 16 3.44 -4.11 -14.11
N MET A 17 3.32 -3.04 -13.31
CA MET A 17 4.03 -2.90 -12.04
C MET A 17 3.62 -4.00 -11.04
N ILE A 18 2.31 -4.28 -10.91
CA ILE A 18 1.81 -5.35 -10.03
C ILE A 18 2.39 -6.71 -10.45
N LEU A 19 2.35 -7.04 -11.73
CA LEU A 19 2.89 -8.30 -12.25
C LEU A 19 4.41 -8.39 -12.06
N SER A 20 5.14 -7.28 -12.20
CA SER A 20 6.57 -7.21 -11.93
C SER A 20 6.88 -7.44 -10.45
N TYR A 21 6.15 -6.79 -9.55
CA TYR A 21 6.28 -6.97 -8.11
C TYR A 21 6.00 -8.40 -7.68
N LEU A 22 4.93 -9.02 -8.21
CA LEU A 22 4.61 -10.42 -7.94
C LEU A 22 5.71 -11.38 -8.40
N ARG A 23 6.34 -11.12 -9.55
CA ARG A 23 7.50 -11.90 -10.02
C ARG A 23 8.71 -11.71 -9.11
N HIS A 24 9.00 -10.47 -8.71
CA HIS A 24 10.06 -10.17 -7.76
C HIS A 24 9.84 -10.91 -6.43
N LEU A 25 8.65 -10.83 -5.86
CA LEU A 25 8.29 -11.50 -4.61
C LEU A 25 8.44 -13.03 -4.67
N LYS A 26 8.18 -13.63 -5.85
CA LYS A 26 8.39 -15.07 -6.08
C LYS A 26 9.86 -15.47 -6.24
N SER A 27 10.72 -14.54 -6.66
CA SER A 27 12.17 -14.77 -6.77
C SER A 27 12.94 -14.62 -5.46
N MET A 28 12.28 -14.14 -4.40
CA MET A 28 12.88 -13.97 -3.07
C MET A 28 12.93 -15.30 -2.33
N ASP A 29 13.91 -15.44 -1.43
CA ASP A 29 14.00 -16.56 -0.51
C ASP A 29 12.76 -16.64 0.39
N GLU A 30 12.41 -17.84 0.87
CA GLU A 30 11.18 -18.08 1.63
C GLU A 30 11.03 -17.14 2.84
N LEU A 31 12.12 -16.91 3.58
CA LEU A 31 12.11 -16.06 4.75
C LEU A 31 11.83 -14.59 4.39
N GLN A 32 12.48 -14.07 3.34
CA GLN A 32 12.29 -12.69 2.91
C GLN A 32 10.91 -12.49 2.29
N ARG A 33 10.43 -13.46 1.50
CA ARG A 33 9.07 -13.47 0.95
C ARG A 33 8.02 -13.47 2.06
N LYS A 34 8.23 -14.24 3.14
CA LYS A 34 7.33 -14.25 4.30
C LYS A 34 7.27 -12.88 4.98
N ILE A 35 8.42 -12.26 5.25
CA ILE A 35 8.47 -10.91 5.85
C ILE A 35 7.69 -9.91 5.00
N GLN A 36 7.87 -9.93 3.68
CA GLN A 36 7.15 -9.04 2.76
C GLN A 36 5.64 -9.28 2.77
N LEU A 37 5.20 -10.55 2.78
CA LEU A 37 3.77 -10.88 2.83
C LEU A 37 3.13 -10.51 4.17
N ASP A 38 3.80 -10.76 5.29
CA ASP A 38 3.33 -10.38 6.63
C ASP A 38 3.25 -8.85 6.75
N ALA A 39 4.26 -8.13 6.27
CA ALA A 39 4.25 -6.67 6.23
C ALA A 39 3.14 -6.11 5.33
N LEU A 40 2.88 -6.74 4.18
CA LEU A 40 1.78 -6.36 3.29
C LEU A 40 0.43 -6.58 3.99
N ALA A 41 0.25 -7.70 4.71
CA ALA A 41 -0.97 -7.99 5.45
C ALA A 41 -1.24 -6.95 6.55
N ILE A 42 -0.20 -6.56 7.31
CA ILE A 42 -0.31 -5.51 8.34
C ILE A 42 -0.65 -4.17 7.69
N ALA A 43 0.07 -3.77 6.63
CA ALA A 43 -0.17 -2.50 5.94
C ALA A 43 -1.59 -2.42 5.36
N MET A 44 -2.09 -3.51 4.78
CA MET A 44 -3.47 -3.60 4.29
C MET A 44 -4.48 -3.49 5.43
N GLY A 45 -4.24 -4.15 6.56
CA GLY A 45 -5.11 -4.04 7.74
C GLY A 45 -5.18 -2.61 8.28
N VAL A 46 -4.04 -1.96 8.44
CA VAL A 46 -3.97 -0.56 8.90
C VAL A 46 -4.60 0.40 7.89
N ALA A 47 -4.37 0.19 6.59
CA ALA A 47 -4.99 1.00 5.55
C ALA A 47 -6.51 0.90 5.56
N LEU A 48 -7.07 -0.31 5.72
CA LEU A 48 -8.53 -0.52 5.80
C LEU A 48 -9.12 0.13 7.05
N VAL A 49 -8.54 -0.13 8.23
CA VAL A 49 -9.01 0.47 9.49
C VAL A 49 -8.91 2.00 9.41
N GLY A 50 -7.77 2.52 8.94
CA GLY A 50 -7.55 3.95 8.75
C GLY A 50 -8.54 4.57 7.76
N SER A 51 -8.86 3.89 6.64
CA SER A 51 -9.82 4.36 5.65
C SER A 51 -11.23 4.49 6.22
N PHE A 52 -11.68 3.52 7.01
CA PHE A 52 -13.00 3.57 7.65
C PHE A 52 -13.06 4.68 8.71
N SER A 53 -12.04 4.79 9.56
CA SER A 53 -11.95 5.88 10.55
C SER A 53 -11.90 7.25 9.88
N TYR A 54 -11.14 7.40 8.80
CA TYR A 54 -11.06 8.62 8.03
C TYR A 54 -12.41 8.98 7.40
N SER A 55 -13.12 8.00 6.81
CA SER A 55 -14.45 8.20 6.23
C SER A 55 -15.47 8.69 7.28
N LEU A 56 -15.41 8.16 8.51
CA LEU A 56 -16.25 8.64 9.62
C LEU A 56 -15.88 10.06 10.04
N MET A 57 -14.58 10.40 10.08
CA MET A 57 -14.10 11.71 10.47
C MET A 57 -14.48 12.80 9.44
N VAL A 58 -14.49 12.45 8.15
CA VAL A 58 -15.05 13.28 7.08
C VAL A 58 -16.56 13.47 7.26
N THR A 59 -17.29 12.40 7.56
CA THR A 59 -18.75 12.47 7.78
C THR A 59 -19.13 13.31 8.99
N ALA A 60 -18.29 13.32 10.03
CA ALA A 60 -18.46 14.12 11.24
C ALA A 60 -17.91 15.56 11.11
N GLU A 61 -17.54 15.99 9.90
CA GLU A 61 -17.05 17.34 9.58
C GLU A 61 -15.77 17.76 10.35
N PHE A 62 -15.01 16.80 10.88
CA PHE A 62 -13.73 17.08 11.55
C PHE A 62 -12.59 17.36 10.56
N ILE A 63 -12.72 16.91 9.31
CA ILE A 63 -11.73 17.10 8.24
C ILE A 63 -12.39 17.82 7.06
N THR A 64 -11.80 18.94 6.66
CA THR A 64 -12.29 19.77 5.55
C THR A 64 -11.67 19.40 4.20
N ASP A 65 -10.41 18.94 4.20
CA ASP A 65 -9.70 18.55 2.98
C ASP A 65 -9.45 17.04 2.97
N VAL A 66 -10.13 16.37 2.05
CA VAL A 66 -10.13 14.91 1.94
C VAL A 66 -9.22 14.49 0.80
N GLU A 67 -8.05 13.94 1.13
CA GLU A 67 -7.12 13.44 0.13
C GLU A 67 -6.86 11.93 0.28
N VAL A 68 -6.88 11.24 -0.86
CA VAL A 68 -6.54 9.80 -0.90
C VAL A 68 -5.06 9.58 -0.51
N SER A 69 -4.21 10.60 -0.66
CA SER A 69 -2.80 10.59 -0.25
C SER A 69 -2.60 10.23 1.21
N ASP A 70 -3.50 10.66 2.10
CA ASP A 70 -3.36 10.47 3.56
C ASP A 70 -3.34 8.99 3.93
N ILE A 71 -4.26 8.22 3.34
CA ILE A 71 -4.34 6.76 3.56
C ILE A 71 -3.16 6.05 2.91
N ILE A 72 -2.75 6.47 1.71
CA ILE A 72 -1.60 5.88 1.02
C ILE A 72 -0.31 6.11 1.82
N LEU A 73 -0.15 7.30 2.41
CA LEU A 73 0.99 7.63 3.27
C LEU A 73 1.01 6.74 4.51
N LEU A 74 -0.13 6.60 5.20
CA LEU A 74 -0.28 5.72 6.36
C LEU A 74 0.07 4.27 6.01
N MET A 75 -0.46 3.76 4.90
CA MET A 75 -0.20 2.40 4.42
C MET A 75 1.29 2.20 4.12
N THR A 76 1.91 3.12 3.38
CA THR A 76 3.32 3.03 2.97
C THR A 76 4.24 3.09 4.18
N PHE A 77 3.98 3.99 5.12
CA PHE A 77 4.74 4.10 6.35
C PHE A 77 4.66 2.81 7.18
N THR A 78 3.45 2.29 7.36
CA THR A 78 3.21 1.03 8.08
C THR A 78 3.93 -0.14 7.42
N PHE A 79 3.90 -0.21 6.08
CA PHE A 79 4.58 -1.25 5.32
C PHE A 79 6.10 -1.21 5.54
N VAL A 80 6.72 -0.04 5.39
CA VAL A 80 8.17 0.12 5.57
C VAL A 80 8.58 -0.27 7.00
N VAL A 81 7.87 0.24 8.01
CA VAL A 81 8.13 -0.11 9.41
C VAL A 81 8.01 -1.63 9.63
N SER A 82 6.96 -2.25 9.09
CA SER A 82 6.73 -3.70 9.24
C SER A 82 7.82 -4.53 8.58
N VAL A 83 8.29 -4.14 7.40
CA VAL A 83 9.41 -4.79 6.70
C VAL A 83 10.70 -4.65 7.50
N THR A 84 11.02 -3.44 8.00
CA THR A 84 12.22 -3.19 8.81
C THR A 84 12.21 -4.02 10.10
N VAL A 85 11.08 -4.04 10.81
CA VAL A 85 10.91 -4.84 12.03
C VAL A 85 11.07 -6.33 11.72
N GLY A 86 10.50 -6.82 10.62
CA GLY A 86 10.69 -8.20 10.17
C GLY A 86 12.16 -8.53 9.91
N HIS A 87 12.87 -7.66 9.19
CA HIS A 87 14.31 -7.85 8.93
C HIS A 87 15.16 -7.85 10.21
N VAL A 88 14.84 -7.01 11.20
CA VAL A 88 15.56 -6.96 12.48
C VAL A 88 15.29 -8.19 13.33
N ARG A 89 14.06 -8.73 13.29
CA ARG A 89 13.65 -9.89 14.10
C ARG A 89 14.20 -11.23 13.61
N TYR A 90 14.46 -11.35 12.31
CA TYR A 90 14.98 -12.57 11.69
C TYR A 90 16.49 -12.50 11.35
N ARG A 91 17.18 -11.48 11.85
CA ARG A 91 18.65 -11.46 11.94
C ARG A 91 19.12 -12.31 13.11
#